data_AF-A0A5M6DAX7-F1
#
_entry.id   AF-A0A5M6DAX7-F1
#
_cell.length_a   1.000
_cell.length_b   1.000
_cell.length_c   1.000
_cell.angle_alpha   90.00
_cell.angle_beta   90.00
_cell.angle_gamma   90.00
#
_symmetry.space_group_name_H-M   'P 1'
#
loop_
_entity.id
_entity.type
_entity.pdbx_description
1 polymer ?
#
loop_
_entity_poly.entity_id
_entity_poly.type
_entity_poly.pdbx_seq_one_letter_code
_entity_poly.pdbx_strand_id
1 'polypeptide(L)'
;MRKLLLLVACVATIGVASEHKASAGDPLAMTQVWAHNFAMDRPWHGAYYHQSYGQPTAVVVPPTAHMRQTYSWGVSQNLMYPIHHQFGRNASRPGAAARGSFLPTPHWPSHTDQFGYYYVRGPW
;
A
#
# COMPACT_ATOMS: atom_id res chain seq x y z
N MET A 1 -42.22 -23.39 -44.13
CA MET A 1 -40.88 -23.98 -43.90
C MET A 1 -39.84 -22.91 -43.51
N ARG A 2 -39.67 -21.83 -44.27
CA ARG A 2 -38.72 -20.72 -43.98
C ARG A 2 -38.91 -20.03 -42.61
N LYS A 3 -40.15 -19.89 -42.13
CA LYS A 3 -40.46 -19.34 -40.78
C LYS A 3 -40.08 -20.29 -39.64
N LEU A 4 -40.13 -21.61 -39.87
CA LEU A 4 -39.75 -22.63 -38.88
C LEU A 4 -38.22 -22.68 -38.70
N LEU A 5 -37.50 -22.51 -39.81
CA LEU A 5 -36.03 -22.46 -39.82
C LEU A 5 -35.47 -21.24 -39.07
N LEU A 6 -36.13 -20.09 -39.19
CA LEU A 6 -35.78 -18.87 -38.44
C LEU A 6 -36.02 -19.03 -36.92
N LEU A 7 -37.10 -19.71 -36.54
CA LEU A 7 -37.41 -19.97 -35.13
C LEU A 7 -36.39 -20.92 -34.49
N VAL A 8 -36.01 -21.99 -35.19
CA VAL A 8 -34.96 -22.92 -34.72
C VAL A 8 -33.61 -22.23 -34.60
N ALA A 9 -33.25 -21.36 -35.55
CA ALA A 9 -32.03 -20.56 -35.47
C ALA A 9 -32.03 -19.60 -34.27
N CYS A 10 -33.16 -18.91 -33.99
CA CYS A 10 -33.29 -18.05 -32.81
C CYS A 10 -33.19 -18.83 -31.50
N VAL A 11 -33.82 -20.01 -31.40
CA VAL A 11 -33.73 -20.84 -30.19
C VAL A 11 -32.32 -21.40 -30.00
N ALA A 12 -31.63 -21.77 -31.09
CA ALA A 12 -30.24 -22.20 -31.03
C ALA A 12 -29.30 -21.07 -30.57
N THR A 13 -29.56 -19.81 -30.91
CA THR A 13 -28.73 -18.68 -30.45
C THR A 13 -28.90 -18.34 -28.97
N ILE A 14 -30.05 -18.64 -28.37
CA ILE A 14 -30.31 -18.36 -26.95
C ILE A 14 -29.55 -19.34 -26.04
N GLY A 15 -29.33 -20.58 -26.49
CA GLY A 15 -28.60 -21.60 -25.72
C GLY A 15 -27.08 -21.41 -25.64
N VAL A 16 -26.49 -20.55 -26.49
CA VAL A 16 -25.02 -20.36 -26.59
C VAL A 16 -24.56 -19.07 -25.89
N ALA A 17 -25.48 -18.25 -25.39
CA ALA A 17 -25.18 -17.08 -24.55
C ALA A 17 -24.85 -17.52 -23.11
N SER A 18 -23.79 -18.31 -22.94
CA SER A 18 -23.21 -18.55 -21.63
C SER A 18 -22.52 -17.27 -21.18
N GLU A 19 -23.08 -16.57 -20.19
CA GLU A 19 -22.40 -15.44 -19.54
C GLU A 19 -21.12 -15.94 -18.87
N HIS A 20 -19.98 -15.80 -19.54
CA HIS A 20 -18.69 -15.91 -18.88
C HIS A 20 -18.48 -14.69 -18.00
N LYS A 21 -18.92 -14.76 -16.75
CA LYS A 21 -18.52 -13.81 -15.72
C LYS A 21 -17.03 -14.01 -15.46
N ALA A 22 -16.21 -13.14 -16.05
CA ALA A 22 -14.81 -13.02 -15.68
C ALA A 22 -14.74 -12.56 -14.22
N SER A 23 -14.44 -13.48 -13.30
CA SER A 23 -14.16 -13.13 -11.91
C SER A 23 -12.70 -12.69 -11.83
N ALA A 24 -12.47 -11.39 -11.73
CA ALA A 24 -11.16 -10.84 -11.39
C ALA A 24 -10.95 -10.97 -9.87
N GLY A 25 -10.67 -12.19 -9.42
CA GLY A 25 -10.25 -12.42 -8.04
C GLY A 25 -8.83 -11.90 -7.86
N ASP A 26 -8.68 -10.78 -7.17
CA ASP A 26 -7.37 -10.32 -6.71
C ASP A 26 -7.05 -11.00 -5.36
N PRO A 27 -6.12 -11.96 -5.30
CA PRO A 27 -5.74 -12.63 -4.06
C PRO A 27 -5.15 -11.67 -3.00
N LEU A 28 -4.72 -10.47 -3.42
CA LEU A 28 -4.21 -9.42 -2.53
C LEU A 28 -5.27 -8.41 -2.10
N ALA A 29 -6.51 -8.49 -2.61
CA ALA A 29 -7.57 -7.52 -2.32
C ALA A 29 -7.80 -7.33 -0.81
N MET A 30 -7.81 -8.42 -0.04
CA MET A 30 -7.97 -8.33 1.42
C MET A 30 -6.82 -7.59 2.08
N THR A 31 -5.57 -7.85 1.66
CA THR A 31 -4.38 -7.17 2.19
C THR A 31 -4.40 -5.68 1.86
N GLN A 32 -4.93 -5.32 0.68
CA GLN A 32 -5.08 -3.95 0.24
C GLN A 32 -6.16 -3.22 1.05
N VAL A 33 -7.28 -3.88 1.34
CA VAL A 33 -8.31 -3.35 2.26
C VAL A 33 -7.75 -3.14 3.66
N TRP A 34 -7.00 -4.10 4.20
CA TRP A 34 -6.37 -3.95 5.50
C TRP A 34 -5.35 -2.81 5.54
N ALA A 35 -4.47 -2.71 4.54
CA ALA A 35 -3.52 -1.62 4.41
C ALA A 35 -4.21 -0.26 4.27
N HIS A 36 -5.30 -0.19 3.52
CA HIS A 36 -6.12 1.01 3.38
C HIS A 36 -6.71 1.43 4.73
N ASN A 37 -7.38 0.52 5.43
CA ASN A 37 -7.96 0.80 6.74
C ASN A 37 -6.89 1.24 7.76
N PHE A 38 -5.74 0.56 7.79
CA PHE A 38 -4.62 0.96 8.64
C PHE A 38 -4.14 2.38 8.33
N ALA A 39 -4.04 2.74 7.05
CA ALA A 39 -3.54 4.03 6.62
C ALA A 39 -4.51 5.19 6.93
N MET A 40 -5.81 4.92 7.04
CA MET A 40 -6.81 5.94 7.40
C MET A 40 -6.73 6.35 8.87
N ASP A 41 -6.41 5.40 9.77
CA ASP A 41 -6.48 5.64 11.23
C ASP A 41 -5.11 5.90 11.88
N ARG A 42 -4.01 5.73 11.14
CA ARG A 42 -2.65 5.80 11.70
C ARG A 42 -1.75 6.75 10.91
N PRO A 43 -0.79 7.41 11.59
CA PRO A 43 0.21 8.21 10.89
C PRO A 43 1.08 7.35 9.97
N TRP A 44 1.56 7.94 8.88
CA TRP A 44 2.48 7.30 7.93
C TRP A 44 3.92 7.19 8.46
N HIS A 45 4.21 7.92 9.53
CA HIS A 45 5.52 8.01 10.15
C HIS A 45 5.54 7.38 11.55
N GLY A 46 6.73 7.08 12.04
CA GLY A 46 6.99 6.73 13.43
C GLY A 46 7.29 7.95 14.30
N ALA A 47 7.94 7.72 15.44
CA ALA A 47 8.21 8.74 16.45
C ALA A 47 9.48 9.56 16.21
N TYR A 48 10.38 9.15 15.30
CA TYR A 48 11.68 9.79 15.11
C TYR A 48 11.68 10.77 13.94
N TYR A 49 12.45 11.84 14.05
CA TYR A 49 12.65 12.79 12.96
C TYR A 49 14.00 12.60 12.26
N HIS A 50 14.08 13.06 11.01
CA HIS A 50 15.35 13.13 10.29
C HIS A 50 16.16 14.36 10.72
N GLN A 51 17.42 14.17 11.10
CA GLN A 51 18.27 15.19 11.73
C GLN A 51 18.37 16.49 10.92
N SER A 52 18.42 16.41 9.58
CA SER A 52 18.55 17.62 8.74
C SER A 52 17.29 18.48 8.68
N TYR A 53 16.11 17.89 8.90
CA TYR A 53 14.82 18.58 8.70
C TYR A 53 14.04 18.79 10.00
N GLY A 54 14.41 18.10 11.09
CA GLY A 54 13.65 18.14 12.34
C GLY A 54 12.23 17.59 12.21
N GLN A 55 11.97 16.81 11.15
CA GLN A 55 10.68 16.19 10.82
C GLN A 55 10.89 14.76 10.27
N PRO A 56 9.91 13.85 10.41
CA PRO A 56 9.90 12.58 9.71
C PRO A 56 10.02 12.78 8.20
N THR A 57 10.83 11.95 7.55
CA THR A 57 11.09 12.03 6.10
C THR A 57 10.48 10.82 5.41
N ALA A 58 9.60 11.10 4.45
CA ALA A 58 8.98 10.08 3.62
C ALA A 58 9.96 9.60 2.55
N VAL A 59 10.19 8.28 2.49
CA VAL A 59 10.90 7.61 1.40
C VAL A 59 9.85 7.03 0.48
N VAL A 60 9.72 7.61 -0.71
CA VAL A 60 8.75 7.16 -1.70
C VAL A 60 9.29 5.90 -2.38
N VAL A 61 8.50 4.83 -2.33
CA VAL A 61 8.79 3.57 -3.01
C VAL A 61 7.74 3.26 -4.09
N PRO A 62 8.04 2.35 -5.03
CA PRO A 62 7.06 1.94 -6.04
C PRO A 62 5.76 1.43 -5.40
N PRO A 63 4.61 1.59 -6.07
CA PRO A 63 3.31 1.14 -5.56
C PRO A 63 3.23 -0.38 -5.33
N THR A 64 4.12 -1.15 -5.97
CA THR A 64 4.25 -2.61 -5.86
C THR A 64 5.07 -3.07 -4.64
N ALA A 65 5.68 -2.16 -3.88
CA ALA A 65 6.46 -2.52 -2.69
C ALA A 65 5.54 -2.74 -1.48
N HIS A 66 5.45 -3.97 -0.97
CA HIS A 66 4.54 -4.29 0.15
C HIS A 66 5.22 -4.31 1.52
N MET A 67 6.53 -4.52 1.57
CA MET A 67 7.29 -4.72 2.80
C MET A 67 8.53 -3.84 2.82
N ARG A 68 8.92 -3.41 4.02
CA ARG A 68 10.22 -2.79 4.30
C ARG A 68 11.02 -3.65 5.25
N GLN A 69 12.33 -3.54 5.16
CA GLN A 69 13.25 -4.16 6.09
C GLN A 69 13.89 -3.10 6.98
N THR A 70 13.88 -3.35 8.28
CA THR A 70 14.58 -2.55 9.29
C THR A 70 15.76 -3.37 9.80
N TYR A 71 16.96 -2.82 9.66
CA TYR A 71 18.19 -3.44 10.16
C TYR A 71 18.47 -3.03 11.60
N SER A 72 19.05 -3.96 12.38
CA SER A 72 19.50 -3.75 13.76
C SER A 72 21.02 -3.80 13.88
N TRP A 73 21.58 -2.96 14.75
CA TRP A 73 23.02 -2.90 15.00
C TRP A 73 23.47 -3.97 16.02
N GLY A 74 22.51 -4.61 16.70
CA GLY A 74 22.74 -5.71 17.63
C GLY A 74 22.61 -7.09 16.97
N VAL A 75 22.65 -8.13 17.81
CA VAL A 75 22.55 -9.51 17.33
C VAL A 75 21.11 -9.87 16.96
N SER A 76 20.89 -10.22 15.69
CA SER A 76 19.70 -10.92 15.19
C SER A 76 18.34 -10.24 15.47
N GLN A 77 18.20 -8.97 15.10
CA GLN A 77 16.92 -8.24 15.18
C GLN A 77 16.58 -7.49 13.88
N ASN A 78 16.91 -8.07 12.72
CA ASN A 78 16.40 -7.56 11.45
C ASN A 78 14.92 -7.93 11.33
N LEU A 79 14.09 -6.92 11.10
CA LEU A 79 12.63 -7.07 11.10
C LEU A 79 12.06 -6.66 9.74
N MET A 80 10.98 -7.32 9.35
CA MET A 80 10.19 -6.95 8.18
C MET A 80 8.84 -6.40 8.61
N TYR A 81 8.48 -5.24 8.06
CA TYR A 81 7.21 -4.59 8.33
C TYR A 81 6.45 -4.30 7.04
N PRO A 82 5.11 -4.44 7.04
CA PRO A 82 4.29 -4.00 5.91
C PRO A 82 4.37 -2.48 5.70
N ILE A 83 4.25 -2.05 4.45
CA ILE A 83 4.12 -0.64 4.05
C ILE A 83 2.65 -0.35 3.76
N HIS A 84 1.95 0.19 4.74
CA HIS A 84 0.50 0.40 4.62
C HIS A 84 0.14 1.62 3.78
N HIS A 85 0.76 2.77 4.05
CA HIS A 85 0.39 4.05 3.44
C HIS A 85 0.73 4.10 1.96
N GLN A 86 -0.29 4.44 1.17
CA GLN A 86 -0.17 4.69 -0.27
C GLN A 86 -0.84 6.00 -0.61
N PHE A 87 -0.13 6.85 -1.34
CA PHE A 87 -0.59 8.19 -1.67
C PHE A 87 -0.88 8.30 -3.16
N GLY A 88 -1.99 8.97 -3.50
CA GLY A 88 -2.32 9.32 -4.88
C GLY A 88 -1.55 10.55 -5.37
N ARG A 89 -1.65 10.84 -6.67
CA ARG A 89 -0.95 11.97 -7.33
C ARG A 89 -1.19 13.32 -6.64
N ASN A 90 -2.36 13.50 -6.04
CA ASN A 90 -2.77 14.75 -5.39
C ASN A 90 -2.28 14.86 -3.93
N ALA A 91 -1.46 13.94 -3.44
CA ALA A 91 -0.84 14.06 -2.12
C ALA A 91 0.25 15.15 -2.16
N SER A 92 -0.15 16.40 -1.96
CA SER A 92 0.71 17.58 -2.07
C SER A 92 1.75 17.70 -0.97
N ARG A 93 1.51 17.05 0.19
CA ARG A 93 2.41 16.97 1.33
C ARG A 93 1.95 15.82 2.22
N PRO A 94 2.81 14.84 2.55
CA PRO A 94 2.55 13.99 3.70
C PRO A 94 2.64 14.90 4.93
N GLY A 95 1.49 15.30 5.48
CA GLY A 95 1.45 16.11 6.70
C GLY A 95 2.24 15.40 7.79
N ALA A 96 3.14 16.12 8.45
CA ALA A 96 3.82 15.65 9.65
C ALA A 96 3.21 16.33 10.88
N ALA A 97 3.28 15.68 12.04
CA ALA A 97 2.87 16.27 13.30
C ALA A 97 3.68 17.54 13.66
N ALA A 98 3.21 18.31 14.64
CA ALA A 98 3.80 19.59 15.02
C ALA A 98 5.30 19.49 15.36
N ARG A 99 6.07 20.56 15.08
CA ARG A 99 7.50 20.60 15.45
C ARG A 99 7.68 20.31 16.95
N GLY A 100 8.64 19.46 17.29
CA GLY A 100 8.92 19.06 18.66
C GLY A 100 8.12 17.82 19.15
N SER A 101 7.20 17.28 18.36
CA SER A 101 6.49 16.03 18.70
C SER A 101 7.30 14.76 18.43
N PHE A 102 8.52 14.89 17.91
CA PHE A 102 9.34 13.79 17.42
C PHE A 102 10.66 13.68 18.18
N LEU A 103 11.14 12.45 18.30
CA LEU A 103 12.40 12.12 18.96
C LEU A 103 13.59 12.30 18.01
N PRO A 104 14.72 12.83 18.50
CA PRO A 104 15.97 12.77 17.76
C PRO A 104 16.43 11.33 17.61
N THR A 105 17.24 11.05 16.59
CA THR A 105 18.04 9.82 16.56
C THR A 105 18.89 9.73 17.83
N PRO A 106 18.83 8.63 18.60
CA PRO A 106 19.65 8.45 19.78
C PRO A 106 21.14 8.49 19.44
N HIS A 107 21.98 8.81 20.42
CA HIS A 107 23.43 8.80 20.24
C HIS A 107 23.96 7.40 19.84
N TRP A 108 23.34 6.35 20.40
CA TRP A 108 23.61 4.96 20.07
C TRP A 108 22.32 4.32 19.50
N PRO A 109 22.08 4.38 18.19
CA PRO A 109 20.88 3.80 17.60
C PRO A 109 20.98 2.27 17.59
N SER A 110 19.88 1.59 17.91
CA SER A 110 19.72 0.14 17.83
C SER A 110 19.16 -0.32 16.49
N HIS A 111 18.44 0.55 15.77
CA HIS A 111 17.74 0.23 14.53
C HIS A 111 17.73 1.38 13.51
N THR A 112 17.61 1.01 12.22
CA THR A 112 17.47 1.97 11.09
C THR A 112 16.22 2.86 11.12
N ASP A 113 15.18 2.50 11.85
CA ASP A 113 13.94 3.29 11.95
C ASP A 113 14.08 4.52 12.87
N GLN A 114 15.15 4.58 13.67
CA GLN A 114 15.46 5.70 14.55
C GLN A 114 16.08 6.91 13.82
N PHE A 115 16.35 6.78 12.52
CA PHE A 115 16.84 7.89 11.68
C PHE A 115 15.69 8.73 11.08
N GLY A 116 14.43 8.39 11.37
CA GLY A 116 13.26 9.17 10.94
C GLY A 116 12.90 9.03 9.46
N TYR A 117 13.37 7.97 8.80
CA TYR A 117 12.97 7.60 7.44
C TYR A 117 11.80 6.60 7.46
N TYR A 118 10.71 6.94 6.77
CA TYR A 118 9.51 6.11 6.71
C TYR A 118 9.06 5.88 5.29
N TYR A 119 8.82 4.62 4.96
CA TYR A 119 8.49 4.18 3.62
C TYR A 119 7.02 4.46 3.33
N VAL A 120 6.74 5.08 2.19
CA VAL A 120 5.38 5.34 1.70
C VAL A 120 5.30 4.94 0.23
N ARG A 121 4.20 4.30 -0.16
CA ARG A 121 4.01 3.91 -1.56
C ARG A 121 3.60 5.12 -2.39
N GLY A 122 4.28 5.29 -3.51
CA GLY A 122 4.05 6.35 -4.47
C GLY A 122 2.72 6.20 -5.22
N PRO A 123 2.34 7.27 -5.93
CA PRO A 123 1.14 7.29 -6.76
C PRO A 123 1.29 6.43 -8.01
N TRP A 124 0.14 5.97 -8.52
CA TRP A 124 -0.01 5.35 -9.83
C TRP A 124 0.12 6.36 -10.97
#